data_AF-A0AAE4D3U7-F1
#
_entry.id   AF-A0AAE4D3U7-F1
#
_cell.length_a   1.000
_cell.length_b   1.000
_cell.length_c   1.000
_cell.angle_alpha   90.00
_cell.angle_beta   90.00
_cell.angle_gamma   90.00
#
_symmetry.space_group_name_H-M   'P 1'
#
loop_
_entity.id
_entity.type
_entity.pdbx_description
1 polymer ?
#
loop_
_entity_poly.entity_id
_entity_poly.type
_entity_poly.pdbx_seq_one_letter_code
_entity_poly.pdbx_strand_id
1 'polypeptide(L)'
;MPVGRVTIVDARPGAVADAERWLAGAGHAEADAGVVELGRVVRAHRVASGDPGVPLPRLTQALAVRVGYGAGEEVADGRWRAARELPPVSDDGGARRRGRMLHPQERLAALLGGRSHALACEELTLRARHDLDHGQLREAALQLRIALDAALAELPATPQATALEGRVTELDGLRGSLAALADDALGGVLPADAASALDATLRRLEAALRARTAAESGHTSTSA
;
A
#
# COMPACT_ATOMS: atom_id res chain seq x y z
N MET A 1 -20.31 -13.88 -8.62
CA MET A 1 -18.86 -13.62 -8.63
C MET A 1 -18.17 -14.94 -8.32
N PRO A 2 -17.28 -15.46 -9.18
CA PRO A 2 -16.47 -16.61 -8.83
C PRO A 2 -15.58 -16.25 -7.64
N VAL A 3 -15.50 -17.14 -6.64
CA VAL A 3 -14.65 -16.98 -5.47
C VAL A 3 -13.50 -17.98 -5.56
N GLY A 4 -12.27 -17.49 -5.42
CA GLY A 4 -11.07 -18.32 -5.35
C GLY A 4 -10.72 -18.64 -3.89
N ARG A 5 -10.11 -19.79 -3.65
CA ARG A 5 -9.44 -20.13 -2.39
C ARG A 5 -7.97 -20.35 -2.67
N VAL A 6 -7.13 -19.76 -1.84
CA VAL A 6 -5.68 -19.96 -1.87
C VAL A 6 -5.23 -20.28 -0.44
N THR A 7 -4.36 -21.26 -0.30
CA THR A 7 -3.69 -21.58 0.96
C THR A 7 -2.21 -21.35 0.77
N ILE A 8 -1.62 -20.50 1.60
CA ILE A 8 -0.17 -20.29 1.67
C ILE A 8 0.35 -21.14 2.82
N VAL A 9 1.29 -22.03 2.51
CA VAL A 9 1.86 -22.97 3.48
C VAL A 9 3.27 -22.53 3.79
N ASP A 10 3.54 -22.29 5.07
CA ASP A 10 4.90 -22.06 5.55
C ASP A 10 5.62 -23.42 5.72
N ALA A 11 6.80 -23.55 5.14
CA ALA A 11 7.57 -24.80 5.11
C ALA A 11 8.35 -25.05 6.42
N ARG A 12 7.75 -24.74 7.58
CA ARG A 12 8.34 -24.96 8.90
C ARG A 12 7.78 -26.24 9.53
N PRO A 13 8.48 -27.38 9.45
CA PRO A 13 8.10 -28.58 10.17
C PRO A 13 8.28 -28.37 11.68
N GLY A 14 7.41 -28.98 12.50
CA GLY A 14 7.46 -28.84 13.95
C GLY A 14 6.55 -29.81 14.68
N ALA A 15 6.71 -29.90 16.00
CA ALA A 15 5.83 -30.71 16.82
C ALA A 15 4.44 -30.07 16.94
N VAL A 16 3.40 -30.88 17.08
CA VAL A 16 2.00 -30.41 17.20
C VAL A 16 1.84 -29.44 18.38
N ALA A 17 2.49 -29.72 19.51
CA ALA A 17 2.43 -28.85 20.69
C ALA A 17 3.01 -27.44 20.44
N ASP A 18 3.98 -27.32 19.55
CA ASP A 18 4.54 -26.02 19.16
C ASP A 18 3.57 -25.25 18.27
N ALA A 19 2.91 -25.96 17.34
CA ALA A 19 1.92 -25.41 16.45
C ALA A 19 0.66 -24.92 17.19
N GLU A 20 0.21 -25.65 18.21
CA GLU A 20 -0.90 -25.23 19.09
C GLU A 20 -0.57 -23.95 19.84
N ARG A 21 0.64 -23.86 20.41
CA ARG A 21 1.12 -22.65 21.09
C ARG A 21 1.22 -21.46 20.13
N TRP A 22 1.72 -21.69 18.92
CA TRP A 22 1.77 -20.65 17.89
C TRP A 22 0.36 -20.17 17.49
N LEU A 23 -0.58 -21.09 17.23
CA LEU A 23 -1.93 -20.75 16.80
C LEU A 23 -2.67 -19.88 17.85
N ALA A 24 -2.40 -20.08 19.14
CA ALA A 24 -2.97 -19.25 20.20
C ALA A 24 -2.58 -17.77 20.05
N GLY A 25 -1.34 -17.49 19.62
CA GLY A 25 -0.79 -16.14 19.43
C GLY A 25 -0.98 -15.55 18.02
N ALA A 26 -1.29 -16.36 17.01
CA ALA A 26 -1.31 -15.93 15.60
C ALA A 26 -2.42 -14.91 15.26
N GLY A 27 -2.09 -13.78 14.66
CA GLY A 27 -3.02 -12.72 14.32
C GLY A 27 -2.98 -12.32 12.85
N HIS A 28 -3.30 -11.05 12.58
CA HIS A 28 -3.24 -10.50 11.22
C HIS A 28 -1.82 -10.41 10.66
N ALA A 29 -0.79 -10.38 11.51
CA ALA A 29 0.60 -10.35 11.05
C ALA A 29 0.96 -11.56 10.16
N GLU A 30 0.50 -12.76 10.53
CA GLU A 30 0.67 -13.98 9.72
C GLU A 30 -0.12 -13.91 8.40
N ALA A 31 -1.31 -13.33 8.43
CA ALA A 31 -2.12 -13.14 7.23
C ALA A 31 -1.49 -12.11 6.27
N ASP A 32 -0.93 -11.03 6.80
CA ASP A 32 -0.21 -10.01 6.05
C ASP A 32 1.00 -10.63 5.34
N ALA A 33 1.79 -11.44 6.05
CA ALA A 33 2.91 -12.17 5.46
C ALA A 33 2.46 -13.10 4.32
N GLY A 34 1.34 -13.83 4.51
CA GLY A 34 0.77 -14.67 3.45
C GLY A 34 0.31 -13.89 2.21
N VAL A 35 -0.27 -12.70 2.40
CA VAL A 35 -0.69 -11.83 1.28
C VAL A 35 0.51 -11.28 0.52
N VAL A 36 1.62 -10.96 1.19
CA VAL A 36 2.88 -10.57 0.52
C VAL A 36 3.36 -11.68 -0.42
N GLU A 37 3.37 -12.93 0.05
CA GLU A 37 3.77 -14.08 -0.78
C GLU A 37 2.80 -14.35 -1.94
N LEU A 38 1.49 -14.29 -1.70
CA LEU A 38 0.50 -14.41 -2.78
C LEU A 38 0.66 -13.27 -3.81
N GLY A 39 0.96 -12.06 -3.36
CA GLY A 39 1.26 -10.92 -4.22
C GLY A 39 2.47 -11.16 -5.12
N ARG A 40 3.51 -11.83 -4.60
CA ARG A 40 4.68 -12.26 -5.39
C ARG A 40 4.29 -13.24 -6.49
N VAL A 41 3.46 -14.24 -6.19
CA VAL A 41 2.96 -15.22 -7.17
C VAL A 41 2.14 -14.53 -8.26
N VAL A 42 1.21 -13.64 -7.88
CA VAL A 42 0.38 -12.89 -8.85
C VAL A 42 1.25 -12.00 -9.73
N ARG A 43 2.26 -11.31 -9.20
CA ARG A 43 3.20 -10.52 -10.02
C ARG A 43 3.98 -11.39 -11.00
N ALA A 44 4.52 -12.53 -10.55
CA ALA A 44 5.20 -13.46 -11.44
C ALA A 44 4.27 -13.94 -12.56
N HIS A 45 3.00 -14.23 -12.23
CA HIS A 45 1.99 -14.56 -13.23
C HIS A 45 1.76 -13.42 -14.23
N ARG A 46 1.57 -12.17 -13.77
CA ARG A 46 1.42 -11.00 -14.66
C ARG A 46 2.58 -10.85 -15.64
N VAL A 47 3.82 -11.04 -15.17
CA VAL A 47 5.01 -10.98 -16.02
C VAL A 47 5.02 -12.12 -17.03
N ALA A 48 4.72 -13.34 -16.58
CA ALA A 48 4.72 -14.53 -17.44
C ALA A 48 3.59 -14.51 -18.49
N SER A 49 2.43 -13.95 -18.15
CA SER A 49 1.28 -13.84 -19.06
C SER A 49 1.26 -12.55 -19.87
N GLY A 50 2.05 -11.54 -19.49
CA GLY A 50 1.97 -10.19 -20.03
C GLY A 50 0.68 -9.45 -19.68
N ASP A 51 -0.08 -9.92 -18.67
CA ASP A 51 -1.36 -9.32 -18.27
C ASP A 51 -1.21 -8.41 -17.05
N PRO A 52 -1.23 -7.06 -17.20
CA PRO A 52 -1.19 -6.14 -16.07
C PRO A 52 -2.50 -6.08 -15.28
N GLY A 53 -3.61 -6.63 -15.80
CA GLY A 53 -4.97 -6.48 -15.28
C GLY A 53 -5.32 -7.38 -14.09
N VAL A 54 -4.53 -8.44 -13.81
CA VAL A 54 -4.81 -9.38 -12.70
C VAL A 54 -4.62 -8.67 -11.36
N PRO A 55 -5.65 -8.36 -10.54
CA PRO A 55 -5.47 -7.55 -9.33
C PRO A 55 -4.59 -8.22 -8.27
N LEU A 56 -3.84 -7.42 -7.50
CA LEU A 56 -3.05 -7.92 -6.38
C LEU A 56 -3.93 -8.19 -5.15
N PRO A 57 -3.64 -9.26 -4.38
CA PRO A 57 -4.46 -9.68 -3.24
C PRO A 57 -4.42 -8.64 -2.12
N ARG A 58 -5.54 -8.46 -1.42
CA ARG A 58 -5.64 -7.63 -0.21
C ARG A 58 -6.48 -8.33 0.84
N LEU A 59 -6.09 -8.28 2.11
CA LEU A 59 -6.89 -8.88 3.21
C LEU A 59 -8.29 -8.26 3.33
N THR A 60 -8.44 -6.97 3.02
CA THR A 60 -9.74 -6.28 3.02
C THR A 60 -10.71 -6.78 1.96
N GLN A 61 -10.23 -7.52 0.95
CA GLN A 61 -11.04 -8.16 -0.08
C GLN A 61 -11.32 -9.64 0.22
N ALA A 62 -10.70 -10.20 1.26
CA ALA A 62 -10.89 -11.60 1.63
C ALA A 62 -12.26 -11.79 2.30
N LEU A 63 -13.01 -12.80 1.88
CA LEU A 63 -14.29 -13.18 2.50
C LEU A 63 -14.08 -13.83 3.87
N ALA A 64 -12.97 -14.55 4.04
CA ALA A 64 -12.55 -15.15 5.28
C ALA A 64 -11.03 -15.31 5.27
N VAL A 65 -10.40 -15.09 6.41
CA VAL A 65 -8.96 -15.30 6.61
C VAL A 65 -8.79 -16.30 7.73
N ARG A 66 -8.09 -17.39 7.47
CA ARG A 66 -7.82 -18.43 8.47
C ARG A 66 -6.32 -18.65 8.60
N VAL A 67 -5.88 -18.79 9.83
CA VAL A 67 -4.51 -19.15 10.17
C VAL A 67 -4.58 -20.46 10.96
N GLY A 68 -3.71 -21.42 10.64
CA GLY A 68 -3.81 -22.75 11.21
C GLY A 68 -2.58 -23.61 10.94
N TYR A 69 -2.66 -24.85 11.37
CA TYR A 69 -1.64 -25.86 11.11
C TYR A 69 -2.30 -27.18 10.69
N GLY A 70 -1.53 -28.05 10.04
CA GLY A 70 -1.93 -29.39 9.62
C GLY A 70 -0.72 -30.18 9.11
N ALA A 71 -0.92 -31.47 8.84
CA ALA A 71 0.06 -32.24 8.09
C ALA A 71 0.23 -31.66 6.68
N GLY A 72 1.38 -31.91 6.04
CA GLY A 72 1.72 -31.34 4.73
C GLY A 72 0.66 -31.62 3.67
N GLU A 73 0.14 -32.83 3.62
CA GLU A 73 -0.92 -33.25 2.70
C GLU A 73 -2.25 -32.56 3.02
N GLU A 74 -2.56 -32.34 4.30
CA GLU A 74 -3.79 -31.65 4.70
C GLU A 74 -3.75 -30.20 4.20
N VAL A 75 -2.68 -29.47 4.51
CA VAL A 75 -2.58 -28.04 4.19
C VAL A 75 -2.42 -27.80 2.69
N ALA A 76 -1.80 -28.74 1.95
CA ALA A 76 -1.74 -28.70 0.49
C ALA A 76 -3.15 -28.74 -0.15
N ASP A 77 -4.07 -29.50 0.43
CA ASP A 77 -5.48 -29.55 0.02
C ASP A 77 -6.33 -28.41 0.61
N GLY A 78 -5.72 -27.48 1.34
CA GLY A 78 -6.42 -26.42 2.07
C GLY A 78 -7.23 -26.91 3.28
N ARG A 79 -6.93 -28.11 3.79
CA ARG A 79 -7.46 -28.67 5.03
C ARG A 79 -6.53 -28.33 6.20
N TRP A 80 -7.08 -28.29 7.40
CA TRP A 80 -6.35 -27.92 8.61
C TRP A 80 -6.64 -28.93 9.70
N ARG A 81 -5.62 -29.26 10.50
CA ARG A 81 -5.81 -29.99 11.75
C ARG A 81 -6.46 -29.09 12.79
N ALA A 82 -6.00 -27.84 12.88
CA ALA A 82 -6.67 -26.79 13.62
C ALA A 82 -6.43 -25.45 12.94
N ALA A 83 -7.46 -24.60 12.91
CA ALA A 83 -7.37 -23.26 12.37
C ALA A 83 -8.28 -22.30 13.13
N ARG A 84 -7.87 -21.03 13.18
CA ARG A 84 -8.62 -19.91 13.69
C ARG A 84 -8.98 -18.98 12.54
N GLU A 85 -10.25 -18.61 12.46
CA GLU A 85 -10.68 -17.51 11.60
C GLU A 85 -10.35 -16.18 12.28
N LEU A 86 -9.67 -15.30 11.57
CA LEU A 86 -9.35 -13.96 12.04
C LEU A 86 -10.55 -13.04 11.87
N PRO A 87 -10.76 -12.09 12.78
CA PRO A 87 -11.83 -11.11 12.59
C PRO A 87 -11.56 -10.28 11.32
N PRO A 88 -12.63 -9.80 10.65
CA PRO A 88 -12.48 -9.00 9.45
C PRO A 88 -11.66 -7.75 9.75
N VAL A 89 -10.75 -7.40 8.85
CA VAL A 89 -9.97 -6.16 8.93
C VAL A 89 -10.96 -5.00 8.87
N SER A 90 -11.21 -4.39 10.03
CA SER A 90 -12.19 -3.32 10.18
C SER A 90 -11.46 -1.98 10.16
N ASP A 91 -11.92 -1.03 9.35
CA ASP A 91 -11.46 0.36 9.45
C ASP A 91 -12.08 1.03 10.68
N ASP A 92 -11.26 1.38 11.67
CA ASP A 92 -11.68 1.95 12.96
C ASP A 92 -12.55 3.23 12.87
N GLY A 93 -13.65 3.26 13.66
CA GLY A 93 -14.26 4.47 14.23
C GLY A 93 -15.34 5.20 13.42
N GLY A 94 -16.63 4.97 13.74
CA GLY A 94 -17.81 5.45 13.00
C GLY A 94 -17.99 6.97 12.78
N ALA A 95 -17.42 7.84 13.63
CA ALA A 95 -17.46 9.30 13.43
C ALA A 95 -16.36 9.80 12.48
N ARG A 96 -15.13 9.28 12.64
CA ARG A 96 -14.00 9.52 11.71
C ARG A 96 -14.27 8.89 10.34
N ARG A 97 -15.00 7.78 10.31
CA ARG A 97 -15.45 7.09 9.09
C ARG A 97 -16.34 7.96 8.20
N ARG A 98 -17.33 8.68 8.74
CA ARG A 98 -18.20 9.54 7.92
C ARG A 98 -17.44 10.69 7.24
N GLY A 99 -16.58 11.40 7.98
CA GLY A 99 -15.73 12.45 7.40
C GLY A 99 -14.71 11.90 6.40
N ARG A 100 -14.12 10.73 6.67
CA ARG A 100 -13.24 10.01 5.73
C ARG A 100 -13.95 9.39 4.53
N MET A 101 -15.27 9.16 4.59
CA MET A 101 -16.05 8.62 3.48
C MET A 101 -16.53 9.71 2.51
N LEU A 102 -16.85 10.90 3.04
CA LEU A 102 -17.32 12.02 2.21
C LEU A 102 -16.18 12.68 1.43
N HIS A 103 -15.01 12.88 2.05
CA HIS A 103 -13.87 13.52 1.40
C HIS A 103 -13.44 12.84 0.07
N PRO A 104 -13.35 11.49 0.00
CA PRO A 104 -13.07 10.79 -1.27
C PRO A 104 -14.18 10.92 -2.32
N GLN A 105 -15.45 10.93 -1.90
CA GLN A 105 -16.58 11.09 -2.82
C GLN A 105 -16.66 12.51 -3.38
N GLU A 106 -16.44 13.53 -2.54
CA GLU A 106 -16.35 14.93 -2.95
C GLU A 106 -15.16 15.16 -3.89
N ARG A 107 -14.01 14.56 -3.58
CA ARG A 107 -12.83 14.57 -4.45
C ARG A 107 -13.12 13.94 -5.80
N LEU A 108 -13.75 12.77 -5.82
CA LEU A 108 -14.13 12.08 -7.05
C LEU A 108 -15.12 12.93 -7.88
N ALA A 109 -16.13 13.52 -7.24
CA ALA A 109 -17.07 14.41 -7.92
C ALA A 109 -16.39 15.67 -8.47
N ALA A 110 -15.40 16.24 -7.78
CA ALA A 110 -14.62 17.37 -8.27
C ALA A 110 -13.76 17.00 -9.49
N LEU A 111 -13.13 15.82 -9.48
CA LEU A 111 -12.35 15.30 -10.61
C LEU A 111 -13.25 15.03 -11.83
N LEU A 112 -14.35 14.30 -11.64
CA LEU A 112 -15.30 14.00 -12.72
C LEU A 112 -15.99 15.25 -13.26
N GLY A 113 -16.24 16.24 -12.39
CA GLY A 113 -16.84 17.52 -12.75
C GLY A 113 -15.84 18.56 -13.27
N GLY A 114 -14.55 18.22 -13.42
CA GLY A 114 -13.50 19.12 -13.93
C GLY A 114 -13.15 20.30 -13.01
N ARG A 115 -13.66 20.33 -11.78
CA ARG A 115 -13.31 21.35 -10.77
C ARG A 115 -11.97 21.09 -10.10
N SER A 116 -11.46 19.87 -10.26
CA SER A 116 -10.14 19.46 -9.82
C SER A 116 -9.47 18.62 -10.90
N HIS A 117 -8.15 18.52 -10.83
CA HIS A 117 -7.34 17.66 -11.67
C HIS A 117 -6.49 16.74 -10.82
N ALA A 118 -6.38 15.49 -11.26
CA ALA A 118 -5.41 14.54 -10.71
C ALA A 118 -4.02 14.96 -11.17
N LEU A 119 -3.09 15.02 -10.22
CA LEU A 119 -1.68 15.25 -10.53
C LEU A 119 -0.98 13.93 -10.85
N ALA A 120 0.05 13.93 -11.67
CA ALA A 120 0.80 12.71 -11.96
C ALA A 120 1.45 12.15 -10.69
N CYS A 121 1.97 13.03 -9.82
CA CYS A 121 2.53 12.63 -8.53
C CYS A 121 1.54 11.88 -7.62
N GLU A 122 0.23 12.14 -7.73
CA GLU A 122 -0.77 11.46 -6.89
C GLU A 122 -0.86 9.97 -7.23
N GLU A 123 -1.04 9.66 -8.50
CA GLU A 123 -1.12 8.27 -8.97
C GLU A 123 0.19 7.52 -8.71
N LEU A 124 1.34 8.16 -8.98
CA LEU A 124 2.64 7.55 -8.74
C LEU A 124 2.90 7.30 -7.25
N THR A 125 2.43 8.18 -6.36
CA THR A 125 2.48 7.98 -4.91
C THR A 125 1.66 6.76 -4.48
N LEU A 126 0.45 6.60 -5.04
CA LEU A 126 -0.41 5.44 -4.74
C LEU A 126 0.23 4.12 -5.18
N ARG A 127 0.90 4.11 -6.33
CA ARG A 127 1.64 2.93 -6.81
C ARG A 127 2.85 2.63 -5.94
N ALA A 128 3.64 3.65 -5.58
CA ALA A 128 4.81 3.47 -4.72
C ALA A 128 4.42 2.92 -3.34
N ARG A 129 3.32 3.41 -2.75
CA ARG A 129 2.73 2.85 -1.53
C ARG A 129 2.35 1.40 -1.70
N HIS A 130 1.65 1.09 -2.79
CA HIS A 130 1.24 -0.27 -3.07
C HIS A 130 2.42 -1.22 -3.19
N ASP A 131 3.48 -0.84 -3.91
CA ASP A 131 4.68 -1.65 -4.07
C ASP A 131 5.42 -1.82 -2.73
N LEU A 132 5.55 -0.75 -1.93
CA LEU A 132 6.17 -0.80 -0.61
C LEU A 132 5.42 -1.74 0.35
N ASP A 133 4.09 -1.64 0.41
CA ASP A 133 3.24 -2.48 1.27
C ASP A 133 3.32 -3.97 0.90
N HIS A 134 3.72 -4.29 -0.34
CA HIS A 134 3.92 -5.66 -0.80
C HIS A 134 5.40 -6.07 -0.89
N GLY A 135 6.29 -5.35 -0.22
CA GLY A 135 7.72 -5.64 -0.14
C GLY A 135 8.48 -5.49 -1.46
N GLN A 136 7.91 -4.82 -2.46
CA GLN A 136 8.55 -4.56 -3.75
C GLN A 136 9.41 -3.31 -3.68
N LEU A 137 10.49 -3.39 -2.90
CA LEU A 137 11.29 -2.23 -2.54
C LEU A 137 11.96 -1.57 -3.76
N ARG A 138 12.35 -2.37 -4.76
CA ARG A 138 12.97 -1.88 -6.00
C ARG A 138 11.99 -1.01 -6.78
N GLU A 139 10.81 -1.54 -7.07
CA GLU A 139 9.75 -0.87 -7.80
C GLU A 139 9.25 0.37 -7.04
N ALA A 140 9.09 0.25 -5.71
CA ALA A 140 8.72 1.35 -4.85
C ALA A 140 9.73 2.50 -4.91
N ALA A 141 11.03 2.21 -4.85
CA ALA A 141 12.09 3.24 -4.96
C ALA A 141 12.05 3.96 -6.31
N LEU A 142 11.93 3.21 -7.42
CA LEU A 142 11.90 3.76 -8.76
C LEU A 142 10.67 4.65 -8.99
N GLN A 143 9.50 4.19 -8.55
CA GLN A 143 8.26 4.95 -8.68
C GLN A 143 8.25 6.17 -7.77
N LEU A 144 8.71 6.03 -6.51
CA LEU A 144 8.74 7.13 -5.56
C LEU A 144 9.65 8.27 -6.04
N ARG A 145 10.78 7.95 -6.70
CA ARG A 145 11.64 8.97 -7.31
C ARG A 145 10.86 9.83 -8.31
N ILE A 146 10.15 9.19 -9.24
CA ILE A 146 9.37 9.91 -10.25
C ILE A 146 8.17 10.63 -9.61
N ALA A 147 7.55 10.05 -8.58
CA ALA A 147 6.48 10.70 -7.83
C ALA A 147 6.97 11.99 -7.15
N LEU A 148 8.16 11.97 -6.55
CA LEU A 148 8.76 13.14 -5.92
C LEU A 148 9.12 14.21 -6.94
N ASP A 149 9.78 13.85 -8.04
CA ASP A 149 10.12 14.80 -9.11
C ASP A 149 8.87 15.44 -9.71
N ALA A 150 7.82 14.66 -9.95
CA ALA A 150 6.53 15.16 -10.39
C ALA A 150 5.91 16.10 -9.34
N ALA A 151 5.96 15.76 -8.05
CA ALA A 151 5.40 16.61 -7.00
C ALA A 151 6.11 17.97 -6.90
N LEU A 152 7.44 17.98 -7.04
CA LEU A 152 8.24 19.21 -7.03
C LEU A 152 7.96 20.10 -8.25
N ALA A 153 7.55 19.53 -9.38
CA ALA A 153 7.13 20.27 -10.56
C ALA A 153 5.66 20.74 -10.49
N GLU A 154 4.78 19.88 -9.98
CA GLU A 154 3.33 20.08 -10.05
C GLU A 154 2.78 20.90 -8.89
N LEU A 155 3.21 20.65 -7.64
CA LEU A 155 2.65 21.32 -6.47
C LEU A 155 2.82 22.85 -6.50
N PRO A 156 3.97 23.41 -6.92
CA PRO A 156 4.14 24.86 -7.05
C PRO A 156 3.29 25.49 -8.17
N ALA A 157 2.83 24.70 -9.15
CA ALA A 157 1.98 25.17 -10.24
C ALA A 157 0.49 25.17 -9.88
N THR A 158 0.12 24.65 -8.71
CA THR A 158 -1.28 24.61 -8.26
C THR A 158 -1.72 25.94 -7.62
N PRO A 159 -3.04 26.25 -7.61
CA PRO A 159 -3.56 27.40 -6.86
C PRO A 159 -3.24 27.39 -5.37
N GLN A 160 -2.92 26.21 -4.80
CA GLN A 160 -2.60 26.02 -3.39
C GLN A 160 -1.10 26.21 -3.07
N ALA A 161 -0.27 26.63 -4.04
CA ALA A 161 1.18 26.71 -3.90
C ALA A 161 1.66 27.42 -2.62
N THR A 162 1.08 28.58 -2.28
CA THR A 162 1.43 29.33 -1.06
C THR A 162 1.20 28.53 0.23
N ALA A 163 0.14 27.72 0.29
CA ALA A 163 -0.14 26.87 1.46
C ALA A 163 0.81 25.66 1.56
N LEU A 164 1.53 25.35 0.49
CA LEU A 164 2.38 24.17 0.36
C LEU A 164 3.87 24.49 0.37
N GLU A 165 4.28 25.76 0.33
CA GLU A 165 5.68 26.18 0.18
C GLU A 165 6.65 25.46 1.12
N GLY A 166 6.38 25.46 2.44
CA GLY A 166 7.22 24.77 3.41
C GLY A 166 7.32 23.25 3.20
N ARG A 167 6.26 22.62 2.67
CA ARG A 167 6.24 21.19 2.35
C ARG A 167 6.99 20.89 1.06
N VAL A 168 6.89 21.76 0.05
CA VAL A 168 7.67 21.65 -1.17
C VAL A 168 9.16 21.75 -0.87
N THR A 169 9.57 22.70 -0.04
CA THR A 169 10.96 22.83 0.42
C THR A 169 11.44 21.58 1.18
N GLU A 170 10.59 21.02 2.05
CA GLU A 170 10.91 19.78 2.75
C GLU A 170 11.12 18.61 1.77
N LEU A 171 10.22 18.47 0.77
CA LEU A 171 10.30 17.43 -0.25
C LEU A 171 11.55 17.58 -1.12
N ASP A 172 11.94 18.79 -1.49
CA ASP A 172 13.14 19.05 -2.29
C ASP A 172 14.40 18.60 -1.53
N GLY A 173 14.44 18.81 -0.21
CA GLY A 173 15.49 18.30 0.66
C GLY A 173 15.65 16.77 0.68
N LEU A 174 14.59 16.01 0.34
CA LEU A 174 14.62 14.55 0.26
C LEU A 174 15.05 14.02 -1.11
N ARG A 175 15.16 14.89 -2.12
CA ARG A 175 15.40 14.50 -3.51
C ARG A 175 16.71 13.73 -3.69
N GLY A 176 17.78 14.21 -3.07
CA GLY A 176 19.11 13.60 -3.19
C GLY A 176 19.21 12.21 -2.58
N SER A 177 18.67 12.02 -1.37
CA SER A 177 18.70 10.72 -0.69
C SER A 177 17.82 9.68 -1.40
N LEU A 178 16.65 10.10 -1.90
CA LEU A 178 15.79 9.22 -2.68
C LEU A 178 16.41 8.86 -4.04
N ALA A 179 17.10 9.80 -4.69
CA ALA A 179 17.81 9.52 -5.94
C ALA A 179 18.87 8.44 -5.75
N ALA A 180 19.67 8.52 -4.69
CA ALA A 180 20.67 7.50 -4.35
C ALA A 180 20.02 6.12 -4.12
N LEU A 181 18.93 6.06 -3.33
CA LEU A 181 18.20 4.81 -3.11
C LEU A 181 17.62 4.22 -4.40
N ALA A 182 17.13 5.06 -5.31
CA ALA A 182 16.63 4.61 -6.61
C ALA A 182 17.75 4.11 -7.54
N ASP A 183 18.94 4.71 -7.47
CA ASP A 183 20.11 4.25 -8.23
C ASP A 183 20.64 2.91 -7.70
N ASP A 184 20.69 2.74 -6.38
CA ASP A 184 20.94 1.47 -5.71
C ASP A 184 19.92 0.40 -6.15
N ALA A 185 18.63 0.77 -6.19
CA ALA A 185 17.55 -0.08 -6.69
C ALA A 185 17.77 -0.50 -8.15
N LEU A 186 18.23 0.40 -9.03
CA LEU A 186 18.59 0.09 -10.42
C LEU A 186 19.73 -0.92 -10.49
N GLY A 187 20.75 -0.74 -9.65
CA GLY A 187 21.88 -1.66 -9.49
C GLY A 187 21.50 -3.03 -8.90
N GLY A 188 20.29 -3.16 -8.33
CA GLY A 188 19.78 -4.39 -7.75
C GLY A 188 20.27 -4.69 -6.34
N VAL A 189 20.91 -3.72 -5.69
CA VAL A 189 21.36 -3.83 -4.30
C VAL A 189 20.70 -2.70 -3.54
N LEU A 190 19.84 -3.04 -2.58
CA LEU A 190 19.23 -2.06 -1.69
C LEU A 190 19.87 -2.14 -0.30
N PRO A 191 20.08 -1.00 0.38
CA PRO A 191 20.58 -1.01 1.75
C PRO A 191 19.54 -1.62 2.71
N ALA A 192 20.01 -2.13 3.84
CA ALA A 192 19.17 -2.85 4.80
C ALA A 192 18.03 -2.00 5.38
N ASP A 193 18.20 -0.68 5.41
CA ASP A 193 17.23 0.31 5.89
C ASP A 193 16.35 0.91 4.77
N ALA A 194 16.47 0.43 3.53
CA ALA A 194 15.75 0.98 2.38
C ALA A 194 14.22 1.06 2.61
N ALA A 195 13.62 0.00 3.18
CA ALA A 195 12.18 -0.02 3.44
C ALA A 195 11.73 1.13 4.36
N SER A 196 12.48 1.37 5.44
CA SER A 196 12.20 2.45 6.39
C SER A 196 12.41 3.83 5.77
N ALA A 197 13.47 4.01 4.98
CA ALA A 197 13.76 5.26 4.31
C ALA A 197 12.72 5.61 3.23
N LEU A 198 12.28 4.60 2.47
CA LEU A 198 11.20 4.73 1.50
C LEU A 198 9.87 5.07 2.18
N ASP A 199 9.49 4.37 3.25
CA ASP A 199 8.26 4.67 4.00
C ASP A 199 8.26 6.09 4.56
N ALA A 200 9.38 6.52 5.15
CA ALA A 200 9.52 7.86 5.69
C ALA A 200 9.32 8.94 4.62
N THR A 201 9.99 8.78 3.46
CA THR A 201 9.88 9.72 2.33
C THR A 201 8.47 9.73 1.76
N LEU A 202 7.89 8.55 1.55
CA LEU A 202 6.54 8.39 1.04
C LEU A 202 5.49 9.04 1.97
N ARG A 203 5.64 8.90 3.29
CA ARG A 203 4.76 9.57 4.26
C ARG A 203 4.83 11.09 4.19
N ARG A 204 5.99 11.69 3.89
CA ARG A 204 6.12 13.14 3.70
C ARG A 204 5.38 13.58 2.43
N LEU A 205 5.55 12.84 1.34
CA LEU A 205 4.83 13.10 0.09
C LEU A 205 3.30 12.96 0.27
N GLU A 206 2.84 11.88 0.89
CA GLU A 206 1.43 11.68 1.23
C GLU A 206 0.87 12.78 2.14
N ALA A 207 1.68 13.29 3.07
CA ALA A 207 1.28 14.42 3.91
C ALA A 207 1.12 15.72 3.11
N ALA A 208 1.97 15.97 2.11
CA ALA A 208 1.85 17.11 1.21
C ALA A 208 0.59 17.02 0.32
N LEU A 209 0.31 15.84 -0.24
CA LEU A 209 -0.89 15.61 -1.05
C LEU A 209 -2.19 15.73 -0.22
N ARG A 210 -2.19 15.24 1.03
CA ARG A 210 -3.30 15.46 1.96
C ARG A 210 -3.50 16.94 2.29
N ALA A 211 -2.42 17.69 2.50
CA ALA A 211 -2.49 19.14 2.76
C ALA A 211 -3.05 19.90 1.55
N ARG A 212 -2.65 19.52 0.33
CA ARG A 212 -3.20 20.07 -0.92
C ARG A 212 -4.71 19.86 -1.00
N THR A 213 -5.16 18.62 -0.77
CA THR A 213 -6.58 18.27 -0.79
C THR A 213 -7.38 19.09 0.23
N ALA A 214 -6.84 19.27 1.44
CA ALA A 214 -7.48 20.09 2.47
C ALA A 214 -7.55 21.58 2.09
N ALA A 215 -6.48 22.12 1.50
CA ALA A 215 -6.43 23.51 1.05
C ALA A 215 -7.41 23.78 -0.11
N GLU A 216 -7.59 22.80 -0.99
CA GLU A 216 -8.56 22.89 -2.09
C GLU A 216 -10.00 22.91 -1.60
N SER A 217 -10.35 22.04 -0.65
CA SER A 217 -11.68 22.03 0.00
C SER A 217 -11.97 23.30 0.81
N GLY A 218 -10.95 23.88 1.45
CA GLY A 218 -11.07 25.16 2.14
C GLY A 218 -11.35 26.33 1.20
N HIS A 219 -10.73 26.33 0.02
CA HIS A 219 -10.92 27.37 -1.00
C HIS A 219 -12.34 27.37 -1.58
N THR A 220 -12.94 26.19 -1.76
CA THR A 220 -14.31 26.05 -2.27
C THR A 220 -15.39 26.52 -1.29
N SER A 221 -15.13 26.50 0.02
CA SER A 221 -16.11 26.90 1.04
C SER A 221 -16.16 28.42 1.29
N THR A 222 -15.17 29.19 0.83
CA THR A 222 -15.11 30.65 1.02
C THR A 222 -15.70 31.43 -0.17
N SER A 223 -16.03 30.76 -1.27
CA SER A 223 -16.62 31.38 -2.48
C SER A 223 -18.14 31.16 -2.64
N ALA A 224 -18.84 30.79 -1.55
CA ALA A 224 -20.30 30.67 -1.49
C ALA A 224 -20.86 31.60 -0.41
#